data_AF-A0A656HAS0-F1
#
_entry.id   AF-A0A656HAS0-F1
#
_cell.length_a   1.000
_cell.length_b   1.000
_cell.length_c   1.000
_cell.angle_alpha   90.00
_cell.angle_beta   90.00
_cell.angle_gamma   90.00
#
_symmetry.space_group_name_H-M   'P 1'
#
loop_
_entity.id
_entity.type
_entity.pdbx_description
1 polymer ?
#
loop_
_entity_poly.entity_id
_entity_poly.type
_entity_poly.pdbx_seq_one_letter_code
_entity_poly.pdbx_strand_id
1 'polypeptide(L)'
;MDNTQPIRIHRASQPRIRQVQAIQRRFALYLAGKTQRDIAAELNISFPAVSQAINGYSTSRPVAEKLAEITGKPLHELWPDGRYDSGDAA
;
A
#
# COMPACT_ATOMS: atom_id res chain seq x y z
N MET A 1 -6.92 -38.77 -7.13
CA MET A 1 -6.31 -38.26 -5.89
C MET A 1 -5.70 -36.91 -6.23
N ASP A 2 -6.46 -35.85 -6.00
CA ASP A 2 -6.07 -34.48 -6.33
C ASP A 2 -5.15 -33.96 -5.22
N ASN A 3 -3.86 -33.87 -5.51
CA ASN A 3 -2.82 -33.52 -4.56
C ASN A 3 -2.40 -32.05 -4.77
N THR A 4 -3.37 -31.15 -4.72
CA THR A 4 -3.11 -29.71 -4.80
C THR A 4 -2.89 -29.18 -3.38
N GLN A 5 -1.69 -29.40 -2.84
CA GLN A 5 -1.25 -28.76 -1.61
C GLN A 5 -1.13 -27.24 -1.86
N PRO A 6 -1.74 -26.36 -1.04
CA PRO A 6 -1.60 -24.93 -1.20
C PRO A 6 -0.13 -24.54 -0.94
N ILE A 7 0.46 -23.78 -1.86
CA ILE A 7 1.81 -23.24 -1.74
C ILE A 7 1.88 -22.38 -0.47
N ARG A 8 2.44 -22.93 0.63
CA ARG A 8 2.75 -22.17 1.85
C ARG A 8 3.94 -21.26 1.58
N ILE A 9 3.66 -20.04 1.13
CA ILE A 9 4.68 -18.98 1.00
C ILE A 9 5.32 -18.76 2.37
N HIS A 10 6.57 -19.22 2.54
CA HIS A 10 7.31 -19.10 3.79
C HIS A 10 7.58 -17.62 4.11
N ARG A 11 7.41 -17.26 5.40
CA ARG A 11 7.61 -15.93 6.01
C ARG A 11 8.93 -15.24 5.59
N ALA A 12 9.95 -16.00 5.21
CA ALA A 12 11.24 -15.50 4.72
C ALA A 12 11.19 -14.77 3.36
N SER A 13 10.09 -14.88 2.60
CA SER A 13 9.91 -14.20 1.30
C SER A 13 9.37 -12.77 1.42
N GLN A 14 9.01 -12.34 2.64
CA GLN A 14 8.32 -11.08 2.93
C GLN A 14 9.09 -9.79 2.58
N PRO A 15 10.44 -9.70 2.66
CA PRO A 15 11.15 -8.45 2.34
C PRO A 15 11.01 -8.05 0.87
N ARG A 16 11.12 -9.02 -0.05
CA ARG A 16 11.05 -8.77 -1.50
C ARG A 16 9.64 -8.38 -1.95
N ILE A 17 8.61 -9.04 -1.42
CA ILE A 17 7.21 -8.75 -1.75
C ILE A 17 6.85 -7.31 -1.33
N ARG A 18 7.23 -6.91 -0.11
CA ARG A 18 7.00 -5.54 0.40
C ARG A 18 7.69 -4.50 -0.49
N GLN A 19 8.92 -4.74 -0.91
CA GLN A 19 9.67 -3.82 -1.77
C GLN A 19 9.01 -3.65 -3.14
N VAL A 20 8.54 -4.74 -3.76
CA VAL A 20 7.81 -4.69 -5.03
C VAL A 20 6.51 -3.88 -4.89
N GLN A 21 5.73 -4.14 -3.83
CA GLN A 21 4.51 -3.38 -3.55
C GLN A 21 4.78 -1.89 -3.28
N ALA A 22 5.89 -1.57 -2.59
CA ALA A 22 6.30 -0.18 -2.38
C ALA A 22 6.72 0.51 -3.69
N ILE A 23 7.34 -0.22 -4.63
CA ILE A 23 7.65 0.29 -5.97
C ILE A 23 6.36 0.53 -6.75
N GLN A 24 5.42 -0.42 -6.73
CA GLN A 24 4.11 -0.28 -7.41
C GLN A 24 3.33 0.93 -6.91
N ARG A 25 3.23 1.14 -5.59
CA ARG A 25 2.57 2.30 -5.00
C ARG A 25 3.22 3.62 -5.42
N ARG A 26 4.56 3.67 -5.43
CA ARG A 26 5.31 4.86 -5.91
C ARG A 26 5.13 5.10 -7.40
N PHE A 27 5.08 4.03 -8.20
CA PHE A 27 4.87 4.13 -9.65
C PHE A 27 3.44 4.60 -9.97
N ALA A 28 2.43 4.10 -9.26
CA ALA A 28 1.05 4.57 -9.39
C ALA A 28 0.94 6.07 -9.07
N LEU A 29 1.61 6.52 -8.00
CA LEU A 29 1.66 7.94 -7.65
C LEU A 29 2.36 8.80 -8.72
N TYR A 30 3.45 8.28 -9.30
CA TYR A 30 4.16 8.93 -10.41
C TYR A 30 3.28 9.05 -11.66
N LEU A 31 2.56 7.99 -12.04
CA LEU A 31 1.63 8.02 -13.17
C LEU A 31 0.47 9.01 -12.95
N ALA A 32 0.07 9.24 -11.70
CA ALA A 32 -0.92 10.25 -11.32
C ALA A 32 -0.36 11.69 -11.28
N GLY A 33 0.93 11.89 -11.59
CA GLY A 33 1.56 13.21 -11.58
C GLY A 33 1.71 13.84 -10.19
N LYS A 34 1.67 13.01 -9.14
CA LYS A 34 1.76 13.44 -7.74
C LYS A 34 3.03 12.92 -7.10
N THR A 35 3.41 13.53 -5.98
CA THR A 35 4.56 13.12 -5.16
C THR A 35 4.12 12.81 -3.74
N GLN A 36 4.97 12.12 -2.99
CA GLN A 36 4.72 11.88 -1.55
C GLN A 36 4.72 13.19 -0.74
N ARG A 37 5.37 14.25 -1.25
CA ARG A 37 5.33 15.58 -0.62
C ARG A 37 3.98 16.25 -0.82
N ASP A 38 3.34 16.05 -1.96
CA ASP A 38 1.98 16.56 -2.19
C ASP A 38 1.00 15.92 -1.22
N ILE A 39 1.09 14.59 -1.04
CA ILE A 39 0.29 13.89 -0.02
C ILE A 39 0.58 14.43 1.39
N ALA A 40 1.86 14.66 1.73
CA ALA A 40 2.23 15.20 3.03
C ALA A 40 1.64 16.61 3.26
N ALA A 41 1.68 17.47 2.24
CA ALA A 41 1.10 18.80 2.28
C ALA A 41 -0.43 18.77 2.37
N GLU A 42 -1.09 17.95 1.56
CA GLU A 42 -2.56 17.82 1.53
C GLU A 42 -3.12 17.25 2.84
N LEU A 43 -2.39 16.34 3.50
CA LEU A 43 -2.78 15.77 4.79
C LEU A 43 -2.23 16.53 6.00
N ASN A 44 -1.41 17.56 5.79
CA ASN A 44 -0.70 18.30 6.84
C ASN A 44 0.07 17.39 7.82
N ILE A 45 0.83 16.43 7.29
CA ILE A 45 1.66 15.51 8.07
C ILE A 45 3.10 15.50 7.57
N SER A 46 4.00 14.89 8.33
CA SER A 46 5.41 14.83 7.95
C SER A 46 5.65 13.89 6.75
N PHE A 47 6.56 14.29 5.86
CA PHE A 47 6.99 13.45 4.74
C PHE A 47 7.49 12.05 5.19
N PRO A 48 8.26 11.91 6.29
CA PRO A 48 8.63 10.59 6.80
C PRO A 48 7.41 9.71 7.12
N ALA A 49 6.33 10.25 7.69
CA ALA A 49 5.13 9.47 7.98
C ALA A 49 4.50 8.90 6.70
N VAL A 50 4.39 9.72 5.65
CA VAL A 50 3.91 9.29 4.32
C VAL A 50 4.81 8.22 3.73
N SER A 51 6.14 8.44 3.76
CA SER A 51 7.11 7.49 3.22
C SER A 51 7.06 6.13 3.94
N GLN A 52 6.95 6.11 5.26
CA GLN A 52 6.84 4.87 6.03
C GLN A 52 5.55 4.10 5.69
N ALA A 53 4.43 4.80 5.49
CA ALA A 53 3.16 4.19 5.09
C ALA A 53 3.21 3.65 3.64
N ILE A 54 3.71 4.43 2.68
CA ILE A 54 3.84 4.04 1.26
C ILE A 54 4.88 2.94 1.05
N ASN A 55 5.91 2.84 1.90
CA ASN A 55 6.82 1.70 1.87
C ASN A 55 6.30 0.50 2.67
N GLY A 56 5.22 0.68 3.44
CA GLY A 56 4.55 -0.37 4.20
C GLY A 56 5.25 -0.73 5.51
N TYR A 57 6.15 0.12 6.01
CA TYR A 57 6.78 0.01 7.32
C TYR A 57 5.86 0.43 8.46
N SER A 58 4.92 1.33 8.21
CA SER A 58 3.85 1.70 9.13
C SER A 58 2.48 1.57 8.47
N THR A 59 1.42 1.59 9.28
CA THR A 59 0.04 1.73 8.83
C THR A 59 -0.39 3.18 8.98
N SER A 60 -1.13 3.69 8.01
CA SER A 60 -1.77 4.99 8.07
C SER A 60 -2.93 4.99 7.10
N ARG A 61 -4.15 4.86 7.64
CA ARG A 61 -5.38 4.82 6.83
C ARG A 61 -5.58 6.13 6.04
N PRO A 62 -5.38 7.34 6.59
CA PRO A 62 -5.48 8.58 5.81
C PRO A 62 -4.53 8.64 4.61
N VAL A 63 -3.28 8.17 4.77
CA VAL A 63 -2.32 8.11 3.66
C VAL A 63 -2.75 7.08 2.61
N ALA A 64 -3.26 5.93 3.06
CA ALA A 64 -3.71 4.87 2.17
C ALA A 64 -4.94 5.29 1.35
N GLU A 65 -5.94 5.87 2.01
CA GLU A 65 -7.16 6.42 1.39
C GLU A 65 -6.80 7.54 0.42
N LYS A 66 -5.89 8.46 0.81
CA LYS A 66 -5.46 9.52 -0.09
C LYS A 66 -4.73 9.00 -1.32
N LEU A 67 -3.91 7.96 -1.17
CA LEU A 67 -3.27 7.30 -2.30
C LEU A 67 -4.31 6.61 -3.21
N ALA A 68 -5.32 5.97 -2.64
CA ALA A 68 -6.43 5.38 -3.39
C ALA A 68 -7.21 6.43 -4.19
N GLU A 69 -7.54 7.56 -3.56
CA GLU A 69 -8.19 8.72 -4.20
C GLU A 69 -7.37 9.23 -5.40
N ILE A 70 -6.07 9.49 -5.19
CA ILE A 70 -5.18 10.03 -6.24
C ILE A 70 -5.00 9.05 -7.41
N THR A 71 -4.91 7.76 -7.12
CA THR A 71 -4.58 6.74 -8.14
C THR A 71 -5.82 6.09 -8.75
N GLY A 72 -7.01 6.30 -8.17
CA GLY A 72 -8.25 5.61 -8.55
C GLY A 72 -8.23 4.11 -8.27
N LYS A 73 -7.29 3.63 -7.43
CA LYS A 73 -7.12 2.21 -7.12
C LYS A 73 -7.68 1.87 -5.75
N PRO A 74 -8.39 0.74 -5.59
CA PRO A 74 -8.89 0.34 -4.29
C PRO A 74 -7.75 -0.08 -3.35
N LEU A 75 -8.00 0.01 -2.03
CA LEU A 75 -6.98 -0.28 -1.01
C LEU A 75 -6.44 -1.70 -1.07
N HIS A 76 -7.29 -2.69 -1.40
CA HIS A 76 -6.87 -4.09 -1.53
C HIS A 76 -5.93 -4.33 -2.72
N GLU A 77 -5.95 -3.48 -3.76
CA GLU A 77 -4.96 -3.53 -4.84
C GLU A 77 -3.63 -2.91 -4.42
N LEU A 78 -3.68 -1.78 -3.71
CA LEU A 78 -2.49 -1.04 -3.26
C LEU A 78 -1.79 -1.76 -2.09
N TRP A 79 -2.56 -2.45 -1.25
CA TRP A 79 -2.13 -3.23 -0.09
C TRP A 79 -2.85 -4.60 -0.07
N PRO A 80 -2.36 -5.59 -0.84
CA PRO A 80 -3.00 -6.89 -0.97
C PRO A 80 -2.82 -7.81 0.25
N ASP A 81 -2.17 -7.32 1.31
CA ASP A 81 -2.07 -8.05 2.58
C ASP A 81 -3.28 -7.84 3.49
N GLY A 82 -4.32 -7.18 3.00
CA GLY A 82 -5.62 -7.02 3.65
C GLY A 82 -5.59 -6.13 4.89
N ARG A 83 -4.50 -5.39 5.12
CA ARG A 83 -4.33 -4.55 6.32
C ARG A 83 -5.36 -3.41 6.45
N TYR A 84 -6.12 -3.14 5.39
CA TYR A 84 -7.15 -2.10 5.35
C TYR A 84 -8.56 -2.63 5.04
N ASP A 85 -8.75 -3.95 4.92
CA ASP A 85 -10.03 -4.58 4.55
C ASP A 85 -11.08 -4.48 5.67
N SER A 86 -10.64 -4.17 6.90
CA SER A 86 -11.49 -3.92 8.05
C SER A 86 -12.16 -2.55 7.95
N GLY A 87 -13.24 -2.41 7.18
CA GLY A 87 -14.17 -1.28 7.38
C GLY A 87 -14.91 -0.71 6.18
N ASP A 88 -15.26 -1.50 5.16
CA ASP A 88 -16.37 -1.18 4.23
C ASP A 88 -17.61 -2.05 4.55
N ALA A 89 -18.07 -1.93 5.79
CA ALA A 89 -19.38 -2.37 6.23
C ALA A 89 -19.97 -1.28 7.11
N ALA A 90 -20.38 -0.18 6.48
CA ALA A 90 -21.27 0.83 7.03
C ALA A 90 -22.17 1.36 5.92
#